data_AF-D6V461-F1
#
_entry.id   AF-D6V461-F1
#
_cell.length_a   1.000
_cell.length_b   1.000
_cell.length_c   1.000
_cell.angle_alpha   90.00
_cell.angle_beta   90.00
_cell.angle_gamma   90.00
#
_symmetry.space_group_name_H-M   'P 1'
#
loop_
_entity.id
_entity.type
_entity.pdbx_description
1 polymer ?
#
loop_
_entity_poly.entity_id
_entity_poly.type
_entity_poly.pdbx_seq_one_letter_code
_entity_poly.pdbx_strand_id
1 'polypeptide(L)'
;MSSSRYIAFTVAAASAAAMFYVGLYQSRLVGRLICPFLGEQCEGVADAPFARPFGIPDGYIGAALYIVILGLLIAPPARWTWIALLVLAVTATAANVLGIRDMMNFGGYCFYCLTTAALSPVLLWAIWKFG
;
A
#
# COMPACT_ATOMS: atom_id res chain seq x y z
N MET A 1 7.37 1.29 -22.93
CA MET A 1 7.50 1.68 -21.50
C MET A 1 8.91 1.32 -21.04
N SER A 2 9.59 2.19 -20.29
CA SER A 2 10.89 1.86 -19.67
C SER A 2 10.74 0.73 -18.66
N SER A 3 11.76 -0.12 -18.48
CA SER A 3 11.75 -1.24 -17.52
C SER A 3 11.36 -0.80 -16.11
N SER A 4 11.80 0.40 -15.68
CA SER A 4 11.44 0.97 -14.38
C SER A 4 9.95 1.31 -14.25
N ARG A 5 9.28 1.69 -15.35
CA ARG A 5 7.85 2.00 -15.34
C ARG A 5 7.01 0.73 -15.24
N TYR A 6 7.47 -0.38 -15.81
CA TYR A 6 6.87 -1.70 -15.59
C TYR A 6 7.01 -2.15 -14.13
N ILE A 7 8.18 -1.96 -13.52
CA ILE A 7 8.39 -2.26 -12.09
C ILE A 7 7.45 -1.42 -11.23
N ALA A 8 7.37 -0.10 -11.46
CA ALA A 8 6.45 0.75 -10.72
C ALA A 8 4.99 0.31 -10.88
N PHE A 9 4.59 -0.11 -12.08
CA PHE A 9 3.25 -0.60 -12.36
C PHE A 9 2.94 -1.90 -11.62
N THR A 10 3.82 -2.91 -11.72
CA THR A 10 3.61 -4.19 -11.06
C THR A 10 3.59 -4.05 -9.55
N VAL A 11 4.47 -3.22 -9.00
CA VAL A 11 4.51 -2.92 -7.57
C VAL A 11 3.24 -2.20 -7.11
N ALA A 12 2.81 -1.15 -7.82
CA ALA A 12 1.58 -0.43 -7.49
C ALA A 12 0.34 -1.34 -7.60
N ALA A 13 0.27 -2.22 -8.61
CA ALA A 13 -0.81 -3.18 -8.78
C ALA A 13 -0.86 -4.21 -7.64
N ALA A 14 0.29 -4.79 -7.27
CA ALA A 14 0.36 -5.73 -6.16
C ALA A 14 -0.04 -5.07 -4.84
N SER A 15 0.46 -3.85 -4.57
CA SER A 15 0.12 -3.11 -3.35
C SER A 15 -1.34 -2.67 -3.31
N ALA A 16 -1.93 -2.26 -4.44
CA ALA A 16 -3.35 -1.95 -4.55
C ALA A 16 -4.20 -3.18 -4.22
N ALA A 17 -3.88 -4.34 -4.80
CA ALA A 17 -4.62 -5.58 -4.56
C ALA A 17 -4.51 -6.02 -3.09
N ALA A 18 -3.31 -5.96 -2.49
CA ALA A 18 -3.09 -6.30 -1.09
C ALA A 18 -3.91 -5.39 -0.15
N MET A 19 -3.85 -4.07 -0.34
CA MET A 19 -4.58 -3.12 0.50
C MET A 19 -6.09 -3.20 0.29
N PHE A 20 -6.53 -3.44 -0.94
CA PHE A 20 -7.95 -3.65 -1.24
C PHE A 20 -8.48 -4.90 -0.54
N TYR A 21 -7.73 -5.99 -0.55
CA TYR A 21 -8.09 -7.21 0.17
C TYR A 21 -8.20 -6.99 1.69
N VAL A 22 -7.26 -6.24 2.29
CA VAL A 22 -7.34 -5.82 3.71
C VAL A 22 -8.58 -4.97 3.96
N GLY A 23 -8.89 -4.00 3.09
CA GLY A 23 -10.08 -3.15 3.22
C GLY A 23 -11.39 -3.93 3.13
N LEU A 24 -11.46 -4.95 2.26
CA LEU A 24 -12.60 -5.86 2.17
C LEU A 24 -12.79 -6.66 3.48
N TYR A 25 -11.70 -7.15 4.08
CA TYR A 25 -11.76 -7.79 5.39
C TYR A 25 -12.25 -6.83 6.48
N GLN A 26 -11.70 -5.62 6.53
CA GLN A 26 -12.10 -4.60 7.51
C GLN A 26 -13.57 -4.19 7.39
N SER A 27 -14.14 -4.29 6.20
CA SER A 27 -15.56 -4.06 5.94
C SER A 27 -16.44 -5.27 6.23
N ARG A 28 -15.85 -6.37 6.75
CA ARG A 28 -16.50 -7.67 6.97
C ARG A 28 -17.10 -8.29 5.70
N LEU A 29 -16.66 -7.86 4.51
CA LEU A 29 -17.03 -8.48 3.23
C LEU A 29 -16.26 -9.79 3.01
N VAL A 30 -15.07 -9.89 3.60
CA VAL A 30 -14.28 -11.12 3.68
C VAL A 30 -14.18 -11.52 5.15
N GLY A 31 -14.57 -12.76 5.46
CA GLY A 31 -14.67 -13.22 6.85
C GLY A 31 -13.34 -13.51 7.54
N ARG A 32 -12.26 -13.76 6.78
CA ARG A 32 -10.92 -14.07 7.31
C ARG A 32 -9.81 -13.55 6.40
N LEU A 33 -8.70 -13.12 7.00
CA LEU A 33 -7.50 -12.73 6.28
C LEU A 33 -6.60 -13.95 6.07
N ILE A 34 -6.24 -14.23 4.82
CA ILE A 34 -5.24 -15.26 4.52
C ILE A 34 -3.87 -14.71 4.86
N CYS A 35 -3.33 -15.05 6.03
CA CYS A 35 -2.00 -14.61 6.42
C CYS A 35 -0.96 -15.72 6.37
N PRO A 36 -0.16 -15.79 5.29
CA PRO A 36 0.93 -16.74 5.23
C PRO A 36 1.94 -16.41 6.34
N PHE A 37 2.35 -17.44 7.08
CA PHE A 37 3.35 -17.40 8.18
C PHE A 37 2.96 -16.67 9.48
N LEU A 38 2.02 -15.72 9.45
CA LEU A 38 1.66 -14.88 10.62
C LEU A 38 0.35 -15.29 11.33
N GLY A 39 -0.49 -16.12 10.68
CA GLY A 39 -1.71 -16.65 11.29
C GLY A 39 -2.71 -15.55 11.72
N GLU A 40 -3.30 -15.70 12.91
CA GLU A 40 -4.35 -14.82 13.43
C GLU A 40 -3.86 -13.39 13.80
N GLN A 41 -2.55 -13.15 13.84
CA GLN A 41 -2.01 -11.83 14.19
C GLN A 41 -2.42 -10.74 13.19
N CYS A 42 -2.61 -11.11 11.92
CA CYS A 42 -3.08 -10.20 10.91
C CYS A 42 -4.49 -9.67 11.15
N GLU A 43 -5.38 -10.54 11.64
CA GLU A 43 -6.77 -10.15 11.94
C GLU A 43 -6.79 -9.19 13.12
N GLY A 44 -5.97 -9.46 14.15
CA GLY A 44 -5.79 -8.56 15.29
C GLY A 44 -5.28 -7.17 14.89
N VAL A 45 -4.29 -7.10 13.98
CA VAL A 45 -3.78 -5.82 13.46
C VAL A 45 -4.83 -5.12 12.59
N ALA A 46 -5.51 -5.85 11.71
CA ALA A 46 -6.48 -5.27 10.79
C ALA A 46 -7.76 -4.76 11.50
N ASP A 47 -8.12 -5.36 12.64
CA ASP A 47 -9.24 -4.93 13.47
C ASP A 47 -8.84 -3.88 14.55
N ALA A 48 -7.57 -3.52 14.65
CA ALA A 48 -7.09 -2.55 15.63
C ALA A 48 -7.60 -1.13 15.33
N PRO A 49 -7.75 -0.26 16.36
CA PRO A 49 -8.27 1.10 16.18
C PRO A 49 -7.45 1.97 15.20
N PHE A 50 -6.13 1.77 15.14
CA PHE A 50 -5.25 2.51 14.22
C PHE A 50 -5.45 2.11 12.76
N ALA A 51 -5.97 0.91 12.49
CA ALA A 51 -6.27 0.43 11.15
C ALA A 51 -7.58 1.03 10.57
N ARG A 52 -8.23 1.94 11.34
CA ARG A 52 -9.40 2.70 10.90
C ARG A 52 -9.25 4.20 11.15
N PRO A 53 -8.27 4.87 10.51
CA PRO A 53 -8.13 6.32 10.65
C PRO A 53 -9.43 7.01 10.21
N PHE A 54 -9.96 7.89 11.05
CA PHE A 54 -11.26 8.57 10.84
C PHE A 54 -12.47 7.64 10.67
N GLY A 55 -12.37 6.38 11.13
CA GLY A 55 -13.41 5.37 10.96
C GLY A 55 -13.43 4.71 9.58
N ILE A 56 -12.51 5.06 8.69
CA ILE A 56 -12.39 4.48 7.35
C ILE A 56 -11.34 3.37 7.39
N PRO A 57 -11.62 2.17 6.83
CA PRO A 57 -10.62 1.11 6.63
C PRO A 57 -9.33 1.65 5.98
N ASP A 58 -8.19 1.53 6.66
CA ASP A 58 -6.90 1.96 6.12
C ASP A 58 -6.53 1.23 4.83
N GLY A 59 -6.97 -0.03 4.70
CA GLY A 59 -6.84 -0.82 3.47
C GLY A 59 -7.47 -0.15 2.26
N TYR A 60 -8.63 0.51 2.39
CA TYR A 60 -9.23 1.24 1.27
C TYR A 60 -8.50 2.55 0.96
N ILE A 61 -7.99 3.24 1.97
CA ILE A 61 -7.19 4.45 1.78
C ILE A 61 -5.90 4.09 1.01
N GLY A 62 -5.22 3.03 1.45
CA GLY A 62 -4.04 2.49 0.75
C GLY A 62 -4.37 2.05 -0.67
N ALA A 63 -5.47 1.32 -0.87
CA ALA A 63 -5.90 0.87 -2.19
C ALA A 63 -6.17 2.06 -3.13
N ALA A 64 -6.90 3.07 -2.66
CA ALA A 64 -7.19 4.28 -3.42
C ALA A 64 -5.91 5.01 -3.83
N LEU A 65 -4.94 5.15 -2.90
CA LEU A 65 -3.64 5.76 -3.18
C LEU A 65 -2.91 5.03 -4.32
N TYR A 66 -2.81 3.70 -4.24
CA TYR A 66 -2.14 2.91 -5.27
C TYR A 66 -2.90 2.87 -6.61
N ILE A 67 -4.23 2.94 -6.59
CA ILE A 67 -5.06 3.06 -7.81
C ILE A 67 -4.80 4.40 -8.50
N VAL A 68 -4.69 5.51 -7.75
CA VAL A 68 -4.32 6.81 -8.32
C VAL A 68 -2.93 6.76 -8.95
N ILE A 69 -1.97 6.13 -8.28
CA ILE A 69 -0.62 5.90 -8.82
C ILE A 69 -0.67 5.10 -10.12
N LEU A 70 -1.46 4.02 -10.18
CA LEU A 70 -1.66 3.23 -11.40
C LEU A 70 -2.26 4.05 -12.55
N GLY A 71 -3.28 4.86 -12.27
CA GLY A 71 -3.87 5.76 -13.26
C GLY A 71 -2.86 6.74 -13.83
N LEU A 72 -2.04 7.36 -12.97
CA LEU A 72 -0.97 8.27 -13.39
C LEU A 72 0.15 7.54 -14.15
N LEU A 73 0.44 6.28 -13.84
CA LEU A 73 1.40 5.47 -14.59
C LEU A 73 0.92 5.10 -16.00
N ILE A 74 -0.38 5.14 -16.28
CA ILE A 74 -0.96 4.94 -17.62
C ILE A 74 -1.02 6.27 -18.40
N ALA A 75 -1.17 7.39 -17.69
CA ALA A 75 -1.25 8.71 -18.29
C ALA A 75 0.00 9.07 -19.15
N PRO A 76 -0.14 9.97 -20.14
CA PRO A 76 0.99 10.43 -20.95
C PRO A 76 2.13 10.95 -20.08
N PRO A 77 3.40 10.64 -20.43
CA PRO A 77 4.55 11.12 -19.67
C PRO A 77 4.63 12.65 -19.76
N ALA A 78 4.40 13.32 -18.63
CA ALA A 78 4.59 14.75 -18.47
C ALA A 78 5.36 15.02 -17.17
N ARG A 79 6.12 16.11 -17.13
CA ARG A 79 6.91 16.50 -15.95
C ARG A 79 6.04 16.59 -14.69
N TRP A 80 4.84 17.14 -14.81
CA TRP A 80 3.88 17.22 -13.70
C TRP A 80 3.36 15.86 -13.24
N THR A 81 3.09 14.93 -14.17
CA THR A 81 2.71 13.55 -13.84
C THR A 81 3.81 12.84 -13.05
N TRP A 82 5.07 13.03 -13.43
CA TRP A 82 6.19 12.46 -12.69
C TRP A 82 6.36 13.05 -11.29
N ILE A 83 6.26 14.39 -11.15
CA ILE A 83 6.31 15.03 -9.83
C ILE A 83 5.17 14.52 -8.94
N ALA A 84 3.95 14.41 -9.48
CA ALA A 84 2.81 13.87 -8.75
C ALA A 84 3.06 12.42 -8.31
N LEU A 85 3.57 11.56 -9.20
CA LEU A 85 3.96 10.18 -8.88
C LEU A 85 5.00 10.12 -7.77
N LEU A 86 6.02 10.99 -7.80
CA LEU A 86 7.03 11.06 -6.75
C LEU A 86 6.43 11.43 -5.40
N VAL A 87 5.61 12.49 -5.37
CA VAL A 87 4.93 12.93 -4.13
C VAL A 87 4.10 11.78 -3.56
N LEU A 88 3.28 11.15 -4.39
CA LEU A 88 2.43 10.03 -3.98
C LEU A 88 3.25 8.82 -3.49
N ALA A 89 4.37 8.51 -4.13
CA ALA A 89 5.25 7.41 -3.71
C ALA A 89 5.96 7.70 -2.38
N VAL A 90 6.39 8.95 -2.15
CA VAL A 90 6.94 9.39 -0.86
C VAL A 90 5.86 9.30 0.22
N THR A 91 4.66 9.79 -0.04
CA THR A 91 3.53 9.71 0.90
C THR A 91 3.18 8.26 1.22
N ALA A 92 3.12 7.38 0.21
CA ALA A 92 2.88 5.95 0.42
C ALA A 92 3.97 5.33 1.30
N THR A 93 5.24 5.63 1.01
CA THR A 93 6.38 5.11 1.79
C THR A 93 6.32 5.59 3.25
N ALA A 94 6.06 6.88 3.47
CA ALA A 94 5.91 7.43 4.82
C ALA A 94 4.74 6.78 5.57
N ALA A 95 3.59 6.61 4.94
CA ALA A 95 2.42 5.98 5.54
C ALA A 95 2.70 4.51 5.93
N ASN A 96 3.38 3.75 5.08
CA ASN A 96 3.74 2.38 5.39
C ASN A 96 4.76 2.29 6.56
N VAL A 97 5.71 3.23 6.64
CA VAL A 97 6.67 3.30 7.77
C VAL A 97 5.95 3.59 9.08
N LEU A 98 4.99 4.51 9.08
CA LEU A 98 4.12 4.78 10.24
C LEU A 98 3.30 3.53 10.60
N GLY A 99 2.74 2.84 9.61
CA GLY A 99 2.01 1.59 9.83
C GLY A 99 2.87 0.49 10.47
N ILE A 100 4.15 0.36 10.08
CA ILE A 100 5.09 -0.55 10.76
C ILE A 100 5.26 -0.17 12.24
N ARG A 101 5.42 1.12 12.52
CA ARG A 101 5.56 1.60 13.90
C ARG A 101 4.32 1.29 14.74
N ASP A 102 3.13 1.47 14.19
CA ASP A 102 1.87 1.19 14.89
C ASP A 102 1.71 -0.32 15.14
N MET A 103 2.06 -1.17 14.15
CA MET A 103 2.13 -2.62 14.32
C MET A 103 3.10 -3.06 15.42
N MET A 104 4.31 -2.49 15.45
CA MET A 104 5.30 -2.79 16.50
C MET A 104 4.79 -2.39 17.90
N ASN A 105 4.12 -1.25 18.03
CA ASN A 105 3.53 -0.81 19.30
C ASN A 105 2.36 -1.69 19.73
N PHE A 106 1.58 -2.20 18.77
CA PHE A 106 0.46 -3.12 19.01
C PHE A 106 0.93 -4.53 19.38
N GLY A 107 2.14 -4.93 18.97
CA GLY A 107 2.70 -6.25 19.25
C GLY A 107 2.23 -7.35 18.28
N GLY A 108 1.72 -6.97 17.11
CA GLY A 108 1.27 -7.90 16.07
C GLY A 108 1.63 -7.39 14.69
N TYR A 109 1.70 -8.29 13.72
CA TYR A 109 2.10 -7.96 12.35
C TYR A 109 1.08 -8.44 11.32
N CYS A 110 0.85 -7.61 10.30
CA CYS A 110 0.06 -7.99 9.13
C CYS A 110 0.96 -8.27 7.94
N PHE A 111 0.85 -9.47 7.35
CA PHE A 111 1.64 -9.89 6.18
C PHE A 111 1.49 -8.92 5.01
N TYR A 112 0.25 -8.52 4.72
CA TYR A 112 -0.05 -7.62 3.60
C TYR A 112 0.52 -6.22 3.84
N CYS A 113 0.39 -5.67 5.05
CA CYS A 113 0.94 -4.36 5.40
C CYS A 113 2.47 -4.37 5.39
N LEU A 114 3.10 -5.44 5.87
CA LEU A 114 4.56 -5.62 5.77
C LEU A 114 5.02 -5.73 4.31
N THR A 115 4.28 -6.46 3.49
CA THR A 115 4.57 -6.60 2.06
C THR A 115 4.49 -5.25 1.36
N THR A 116 3.43 -4.47 1.58
CA THR A 116 3.32 -3.14 0.98
C THR A 116 4.38 -2.17 1.50
N ALA A 117 4.76 -2.28 2.77
CA ALA A 117 5.83 -1.49 3.33
C ALA A 117 7.22 -1.82 2.76
N ALA A 118 7.49 -3.09 2.46
CA ALA A 118 8.70 -3.50 1.76
C ALA A 118 8.68 -3.07 0.28
N LEU A 119 7.51 -3.04 -0.35
CA LEU A 119 7.32 -2.65 -1.74
C LEU A 119 7.35 -1.13 -1.97
N SER A 120 6.96 -0.31 -1.00
CA SER A 120 6.88 1.15 -1.19
C SER A 120 8.23 1.84 -1.50
N PRO A 121 9.38 1.47 -0.90
CA PRO A 121 10.68 2.01 -1.32
C PRO A 121 11.07 1.59 -2.74
N VAL A 122 10.70 0.38 -3.16
CA VAL A 122 10.94 -0.10 -4.53
C VAL A 122 10.13 0.73 -5.53
N LEU A 123 8.87 1.04 -5.20
CA LEU A 123 8.02 1.93 -5.99
C LEU A 123 8.64 3.33 -6.11
N LEU A 124 9.08 3.89 -5.00
CA LEU A 124 9.73 5.21 -4.96
C LEU A 124 10.99 5.25 -5.83
N TRP A 125 11.87 4.25 -5.68
CA TRP A 125 13.08 4.12 -6.49
C TRP A 125 12.77 3.99 -7.98
N ALA A 126 11.78 3.16 -8.33
CA ALA A 126 11.38 2.94 -9.71
C ALA A 126 10.88 4.24 -10.35
N ILE A 127 10.02 5.00 -9.66
CA ILE A 127 9.50 6.30 -10.11
C ILE A 127 10.60 7.34 -10.24
N TRP A 128 11.49 7.43 -9.24
CA TRP A 128 12.63 8.34 -9.29
C TRP A 128 13.55 8.08 -10.49
N LYS A 129 13.71 6.82 -10.90
CA LYS A 129 14.63 6.41 -11.96
C LYS A 129 14.16 6.73 -13.39
N PHE A 130 12.86 6.89 -13.65
CA PHE A 130 12.34 7.07 -15.02
C PHE A 130 11.81 8.46 -15.36
N GLY A 131 11.78 9.40 -14.41
CA GLY A 131 11.44 10.79 -14.74
C GLY A 131 12.64 11.69 -14.96
#